data_AF-A0A2S5CL43-F1
#
_entry.id   AF-A0A2S5CL43-F1
#
_cell.length_a   1.000
_cell.length_b   1.000
_cell.length_c   1.000
_cell.angle_alpha   90.00
_cell.angle_beta   90.00
_cell.angle_gamma   90.00
#
_symmetry.space_group_name_H-M   'P 1'
#
loop_
_entity.id
_entity.type
_entity.pdbx_description
1 polymer ?
#
loop_
_entity_poly.entity_id
_entity_poly.type
_entity_poly.pdbx_seq_one_letter_code
_entity_poly.pdbx_strand_id
1 'polypeptide(L)'
;MAVSLEKKLEEATVAKQRYRSLFVLASVALVLVLGIVYNNVVLDYAVLDNVTITRQDGTNSVKFQFDVIKPGRIDFNYGQAVLTDRKQVREGDGFNWSWTATGDTEVSVRSRQFIFPHWDSETFNF
;
A
#
# COMPACT_ATOMS: atom_id res chain seq x y z
N MET A 1 49.25 4.91 -35.49
CA MET A 1 48.26 4.52 -36.51
C MET A 1 46.97 5.29 -36.20
N ALA A 2 46.63 6.31 -36.97
CA ALA A 2 45.46 7.16 -36.69
C ALA A 2 44.18 6.43 -37.17
N VAL A 3 43.25 6.19 -36.24
CA VAL A 3 41.94 5.59 -36.56
C VAL A 3 41.15 6.56 -37.44
N SER A 4 40.64 6.09 -38.58
CA SER A 4 39.85 6.92 -39.50
C SER A 4 38.55 7.40 -38.84
N LEU A 5 38.06 8.56 -39.27
CA LEU A 5 36.80 9.15 -38.78
C LEU A 5 35.62 8.20 -38.98
N GLU A 6 35.60 7.45 -40.08
CA GLU A 6 34.56 6.45 -40.39
C GLU A 6 34.53 5.33 -39.35
N LYS A 7 35.69 4.80 -38.96
CA LYS A 7 35.78 3.75 -37.95
C LYS A 7 35.33 4.26 -36.57
N LYS A 8 35.67 5.51 -36.21
CA LYS A 8 35.16 6.14 -34.98
C LYS A 8 33.65 6.35 -35.01
N LEU A 9 33.09 6.72 -36.16
CA LEU A 9 31.65 6.90 -36.34
C LEU A 9 30.89 5.56 -36.24
N GLU A 10 31.44 4.50 -36.83
CA GLU A 10 30.89 3.15 -36.76
C GLU A 10 30.88 2.62 -35.31
N GLU A 11 32.02 2.73 -34.61
CA GLU A 11 32.15 2.35 -33.19
C GLU A 11 31.17 3.14 -32.31
N ALA A 12 31.05 4.45 -32.52
CA ALA A 12 30.11 5.31 -31.81
C ALA A 12 28.65 4.95 -32.10
N THR A 13 28.33 4.56 -33.34
CA THR A 13 26.96 4.17 -33.75
C THR A 13 26.56 2.85 -33.10
N VAL A 14 27.46 1.85 -33.12
CA VAL A 14 27.25 0.57 -32.44
C VAL A 14 27.13 0.76 -30.93
N ALA A 15 27.98 1.58 -30.32
CA ALA A 15 27.89 1.89 -28.90
C ALA A 15 26.56 2.57 -28.55
N LYS A 16 26.13 3.57 -29.33
CA LYS A 16 24.84 4.25 -29.15
C LYS A 16 23.67 3.29 -29.25
N GLN A 17 23.68 2.36 -30.21
CA GLN A 17 22.64 1.34 -30.34
C GLN A 17 22.62 0.41 -29.12
N ARG A 18 23.79 -0.05 -28.65
CA ARG A 18 23.89 -0.88 -27.43
C ARG A 18 23.36 -0.15 -26.20
N TYR A 19 23.74 1.11 -25.99
CA TYR A 19 23.23 1.91 -24.87
C TYR A 19 21.73 2.14 -24.96
N ARG A 20 21.17 2.36 -26.17
CA ARG A 20 19.71 2.44 -26.36
C ARG A 20 19.01 1.14 -25.98
N SER A 21 19.52 -0.01 -26.43
CA SER A 21 18.95 -1.31 -26.08
C SER A 21 19.04 -1.59 -24.58
N LEU A 22 20.18 -1.29 -23.96
CA LEU A 22 20.38 -1.39 -22.51
C LEU A 22 19.42 -0.48 -21.74
N PHE A 23 19.22 0.75 -22.20
CA PHE A 23 18.28 1.69 -21.59
C PHE A 23 16.84 1.18 -21.66
N VAL A 24 16.42 0.64 -22.81
CA VAL A 24 15.09 0.04 -22.97
C VAL A 24 14.93 -1.16 -22.03
N LEU A 25 15.92 -2.07 -22.00
CA LEU A 25 15.90 -3.23 -21.11
C LEU A 25 15.83 -2.82 -19.63
N ALA A 26 16.65 -1.87 -19.21
CA ALA A 26 16.66 -1.35 -17.85
C ALA A 26 15.32 -0.69 -17.48
N SER A 27 14.72 0.06 -18.40
CA SER A 27 13.42 0.70 -18.20
C SER A 27 12.31 -0.34 -18.03
N VAL A 28 12.29 -1.38 -18.88
CA VAL A 28 11.31 -2.48 -18.76
C VAL A 28 11.50 -3.23 -17.44
N ALA A 29 12.75 -3.55 -17.08
CA ALA A 29 13.04 -4.21 -15.80
C ALA A 29 12.57 -3.37 -14.61
N LEU A 30 12.81 -2.05 -14.64
CA LEU A 30 12.34 -1.14 -13.59
C LEU A 30 10.82 -1.14 -13.47
N VAL A 31 10.10 -1.05 -14.59
CA VAL A 31 8.62 -1.09 -14.59
C VAL A 31 8.11 -2.42 -14.01
N LEU A 32 8.74 -3.55 -14.36
CA LEU A 32 8.37 -4.85 -13.79
C LEU A 32 8.58 -4.90 -12.28
N VAL A 33 9.73 -4.41 -11.79
CA VAL A 33 10.02 -4.36 -10.35
C VAL A 33 9.00 -3.47 -9.63
N LEU A 34 8.69 -2.29 -10.18
CA LEU A 34 7.67 -1.40 -9.61
C LEU A 34 6.29 -2.07 -9.59
N GLY A 35 5.92 -2.79 -10.64
CA GLY A 35 4.68 -3.56 -10.70
C GLY A 35 4.58 -4.65 -9.64
N ILE A 36 5.67 -5.39 -9.41
CA ILE A 36 5.74 -6.42 -8.36
C ILE A 36 5.61 -5.80 -6.97
N VAL A 37 6.36 -4.73 -6.70
CA VAL A 37 6.30 -4.01 -5.42
C VAL A 37 4.89 -3.47 -5.18
N TYR A 38 4.30 -2.83 -6.19
CA TYR A 38 2.95 -2.30 -6.10
C TYR A 38 1.90 -3.39 -5.84
N ASN A 39 2.03 -4.54 -6.51
CA ASN A 39 1.12 -5.66 -6.28
C ASN A 39 1.19 -6.17 -4.84
N ASN A 40 2.40 -6.33 -4.31
CA ASN A 40 2.61 -6.90 -2.98
C ASN A 40 2.37 -5.91 -1.85
N VAL A 41 2.53 -4.60 -2.09
CA VAL A 41 2.42 -3.57 -1.05
C VAL A 41 1.07 -2.87 -1.10
N VAL A 42 0.50 -2.61 -2.27
CA VAL A 42 -0.75 -1.85 -2.39
C VAL A 42 -1.92 -2.75 -2.75
N LEU A 43 -1.76 -3.60 -3.77
CA LEU A 43 -2.87 -4.43 -4.24
C LEU A 43 -3.20 -5.60 -3.30
N ASP A 44 -2.28 -5.93 -2.40
CA ASP A 44 -2.48 -6.91 -1.33
C ASP A 44 -3.52 -6.46 -0.29
N TYR A 45 -3.73 -5.14 -0.14
CA TYR A 45 -4.74 -4.63 0.79
C TYR A 45 -6.16 -4.91 0.30
N ALA A 46 -7.03 -5.25 1.25
CA ALA A 46 -8.46 -5.43 1.02
C ALA A 46 -9.10 -4.10 0.60
N VAL A 47 -10.19 -4.19 -0.16
CA VAL A 47 -11.05 -3.02 -0.42
C VAL A 47 -12.21 -3.06 0.55
N LEU A 48 -12.38 -1.98 1.30
CA LEU A 48 -13.45 -1.83 2.27
C LEU A 48 -14.49 -0.83 1.79
N ASP A 49 -15.72 -1.01 2.28
CA ASP A 49 -16.82 -0.04 2.16
C ASP A 49 -17.54 0.08 3.51
N ASN A 50 -18.32 1.15 3.67
CA ASN A 50 -19.11 1.43 4.88
C ASN A 50 -18.30 1.36 6.19
N VAL A 51 -17.02 1.79 6.16
CA VAL A 51 -16.14 1.74 7.33
C VAL A 51 -16.64 2.70 8.40
N THR A 52 -16.87 2.16 9.60
CA THR A 52 -17.32 2.90 10.77
C THR A 52 -16.42 2.59 11.95
N ILE A 53 -15.92 3.63 12.61
CA ILE A 53 -15.09 3.55 13.82
C ILE A 53 -15.83 4.32 14.91
N THR A 54 -16.27 3.63 15.96
CA THR A 54 -17.07 4.24 17.03
C THR A 54 -16.56 3.84 18.40
N ARG A 55 -16.44 4.79 19.33
CA ARG A 55 -16.20 4.48 20.74
C ARG A 55 -17.49 3.94 21.39
N GLN A 56 -17.36 2.96 22.27
CA GLN A 56 -18.45 2.51 23.13
C GLN A 56 -18.55 3.38 24.38
N ASP A 57 -19.73 3.95 24.62
CA ASP A 57 -19.99 4.86 25.74
C ASP A 57 -19.60 4.26 27.09
N GLY A 58 -18.92 5.07 27.92
CA GLY A 58 -18.49 4.67 29.26
C GLY A 58 -17.39 3.61 29.29
N THR A 59 -16.72 3.33 28.16
CA THR A 59 -15.64 2.35 28.07
C THR A 59 -14.45 2.87 27.27
N ASN A 60 -13.30 2.20 27.42
CA ASN A 60 -12.12 2.39 26.57
C ASN A 60 -12.07 1.32 25.47
N SER A 61 -13.18 1.18 24.77
CA SER A 61 -13.39 0.21 23.70
C SER A 61 -13.83 0.92 22.44
N VAL A 62 -13.20 0.56 21.30
CA VAL A 62 -13.58 1.03 19.97
C VAL A 62 -14.12 -0.13 19.18
N LYS A 63 -15.28 0.09 18.56
CA LYS A 63 -15.89 -0.82 17.61
C LYS A 63 -15.48 -0.42 16.20
N PHE A 64 -14.96 -1.40 15.46
CA PHE A 64 -14.77 -1.33 14.01
C PHE A 64 -15.88 -2.11 13.34
N GLN A 65 -16.49 -1.53 12.30
CA GLN A 65 -17.47 -2.19 11.44
C GLN A 65 -17.22 -1.80 9.99
N PHE A 66 -17.23 -2.77 9.07
CA PHE A 66 -16.89 -2.55 7.67
C PHE A 66 -17.39 -3.69 6.79
N ASP A 67 -17.55 -3.42 5.50
CA ASP A 67 -17.81 -4.41 4.46
C ASP A 67 -16.54 -4.69 3.66
N VAL A 68 -16.21 -5.96 3.45
CA VAL A 68 -15.05 -6.36 2.64
C VAL A 68 -15.51 -6.64 1.22
N ILE A 69 -15.25 -5.71 0.31
CA ILE A 69 -15.63 -5.80 -1.10
C ILE A 69 -14.65 -6.64 -1.91
N LYS A 70 -13.36 -6.53 -1.59
CA LYS A 70 -12.29 -7.38 -2.16
C LYS A 70 -11.40 -7.93 -1.07
N PRO A 71 -10.98 -9.20 -1.17
CA PRO A 71 -10.16 -9.83 -0.15
C PRO A 71 -8.77 -9.20 -0.12
N GLY A 72 -8.10 -9.32 1.03
CA GLY A 72 -6.75 -8.82 1.21
C GLY A 72 -6.40 -8.54 2.66
N ARG A 73 -5.26 -7.91 2.84
CA ARG A 73 -4.75 -7.43 4.12
C ARG A 73 -5.48 -6.17 4.58
N ILE A 74 -5.70 -6.02 5.86
CA ILE A 74 -6.17 -4.79 6.52
C ILE A 74 -5.24 -4.54 7.71
N ASP A 75 -4.84 -3.29 7.91
CA ASP A 75 -4.14 -2.91 9.15
C ASP A 75 -5.06 -2.03 10.00
N PHE A 76 -5.19 -2.37 11.27
CA PHE A 76 -5.92 -1.60 12.27
C PHE A 76 -4.89 -0.96 13.20
N ASN A 77 -4.84 0.36 13.23
CA ASN A 77 -4.00 1.10 14.16
C ASN A 77 -4.84 1.63 15.31
N TYR A 78 -4.25 1.58 16.49
CA TYR A 78 -4.75 2.23 17.69
C TYR A 78 -3.55 2.80 18.44
N GLY A 79 -3.33 4.11 18.36
CA GLY A 79 -2.12 4.75 18.88
C GLY A 79 -0.85 4.13 18.27
N GLN A 80 -0.02 3.50 19.10
CA GLN A 80 1.20 2.82 18.65
C GLN A 80 1.00 1.33 18.30
N ALA A 81 -0.16 0.75 18.62
CA ALA A 81 -0.45 -0.65 18.33
C ALA A 81 -0.97 -0.81 16.90
N VAL A 82 -0.49 -1.84 16.20
CA VAL A 82 -0.94 -2.21 14.86
C VAL A 82 -1.34 -3.68 14.87
N LEU A 83 -2.58 -3.96 14.48
CA LEU A 83 -3.07 -5.30 14.21
C LEU A 83 -3.24 -5.46 12.71
N THR A 84 -2.54 -6.43 12.14
CA THR A 84 -2.72 -6.81 10.74
C THR A 84 -3.59 -8.06 10.68
N ASP A 85 -4.65 -8.03 9.87
CA ASP A 85 -5.49 -9.18 9.57
C ASP A 85 -5.67 -9.35 8.06
N ARG A 86 -6.07 -10.55 7.62
CA ARG A 86 -6.37 -10.85 6.22
C ARG A 86 -7.80 -11.36 6.08
N LYS A 87 -8.63 -10.58 5.40
CA LYS A 87 -10.07 -10.84 5.28
C LYS A 87 -10.46 -11.38 3.92
N GLN A 88 -11.55 -12.16 3.92
CA GLN A 88 -12.28 -12.57 2.73
C GLN A 88 -13.49 -11.66 2.52
N VAL A 89 -14.09 -11.72 1.33
CA VAL A 89 -15.30 -10.96 1.00
C VAL A 89 -16.41 -11.32 1.99
N ARG A 90 -16.92 -10.32 2.70
CA ARG A 90 -17.93 -10.48 3.75
C ARG A 90 -18.57 -9.14 4.06
N GLU A 91 -19.89 -9.13 4.23
CA GLU A 91 -20.64 -7.97 4.71
C GLU A 91 -20.77 -8.00 6.25
N GLY A 92 -20.75 -6.81 6.85
CA GLY A 92 -20.92 -6.60 8.28
C GLY A 92 -19.83 -7.22 9.14
N ASP A 93 -18.59 -7.31 8.65
CA ASP A 93 -17.47 -7.76 9.46
C ASP A 93 -17.06 -6.65 10.46
N GLY A 94 -16.41 -7.04 11.55
CA GLY A 94 -16.06 -6.10 12.59
C GLY A 94 -15.68 -6.77 13.89
N PHE A 95 -15.11 -5.96 14.78
CA PHE A 95 -14.73 -6.39 16.12
C PHE A 95 -14.63 -5.18 17.05
N ASN A 96 -14.58 -5.46 18.34
CA ASN A 96 -14.29 -4.47 19.36
C ASN A 96 -12.86 -4.62 19.82
N TRP A 97 -12.17 -3.50 19.97
CA TRP A 97 -10.82 -3.44 20.52
C TRP A 97 -10.84 -2.55 21.76
N SER A 98 -10.57 -3.15 22.92
CA SER A 98 -10.39 -2.43 24.18
C SER A 98 -8.92 -2.22 24.52
N TRP A 99 -8.61 -1.07 25.12
CA TRP A 99 -7.27 -0.73 25.58
C TRP A 99 -7.32 0.18 26.82
N THR A 100 -6.19 0.38 27.50
CA THR A 100 -6.05 1.14 28.76
C THR A 100 -5.42 2.53 28.60
N ALA A 101 -5.34 3.04 27.37
CA ALA A 101 -4.71 4.31 27.03
C ALA A 101 -5.58 5.44 27.56
N THR A 102 -4.93 6.54 27.91
CA THR A 102 -5.57 7.73 28.44
C THR A 102 -5.15 8.92 27.59
N GLY A 103 -6.11 9.79 27.27
CA GLY A 103 -5.89 10.95 26.41
C GLY A 103 -6.17 10.69 24.92
N ASP A 104 -5.82 11.68 24.10
CA ASP A 104 -6.13 11.70 22.67
C ASP A 104 -5.38 10.58 21.93
N THR A 105 -6.14 9.68 21.34
CA THR A 105 -5.64 8.51 20.62
C THR A 105 -6.27 8.43 19.24
N GLU A 106 -5.42 8.44 18.21
CA GLU A 106 -5.83 8.19 16.84
C GLU A 106 -6.06 6.69 16.62
N VAL A 107 -7.17 6.37 15.98
CA VAL A 107 -7.58 5.03 15.61
C VAL A 107 -7.86 5.02 14.13
N SER A 108 -7.25 4.11 13.39
CA SER A 108 -7.36 4.11 11.94
C SER A 108 -7.40 2.72 11.34
N VAL A 109 -8.07 2.58 10.20
CA VAL A 109 -8.07 1.37 9.38
C VAL A 109 -7.36 1.69 8.07
N ARG A 110 -6.29 0.95 7.78
CA ARG A 110 -5.63 0.95 6.48
C ARG A 110 -6.27 -0.09 5.58
N SER A 111 -6.75 0.37 4.45
CA SER A 111 -7.27 -0.48 3.38
C SER A 111 -6.82 0.05 2.02
N ARG A 112 -7.42 -0.47 0.95
CA ARG A 112 -7.30 0.08 -0.39
C ARG A 112 -8.63 0.66 -0.82
N GLN A 113 -8.60 1.88 -1.35
CA GLN A 113 -9.73 2.44 -2.09
C GLN A 113 -9.36 2.44 -3.58
N PHE A 114 -10.11 1.70 -4.38
CA PHE A 114 -9.80 1.40 -5.78
C PHE A 114 -8.42 0.76 -5.98
N ILE A 115 -7.42 1.57 -6.29
CA ILE A 115 -6.04 1.15 -6.56
C ILE A 115 -5.05 1.78 -5.58
N PHE A 116 -5.46 2.72 -4.73
CA PHE A 116 -4.56 3.42 -3.82
C PHE A 116 -4.77 2.98 -2.37
N PRO A 117 -3.72 3.01 -1.53
CA PRO A 117 -3.89 2.82 -0.11
C PRO A 117 -4.75 3.97 0.45
N HIS A 118 -5.61 3.64 1.39
CA HIS A 118 -6.53 4.58 2.04
C HIS A 118 -6.53 4.35 3.55
N TRP A 119 -6.77 5.45 4.29
CA TRP A 119 -6.86 5.45 5.74
C TRP A 119 -8.20 6.05 6.15
N ASP A 120 -9.00 5.26 6.86
CA ASP A 120 -10.17 5.75 7.58
C ASP A 120 -9.74 5.95 9.03
N SER A 121 -9.77 7.18 9.53
CA SER A 121 -9.18 7.55 10.83
C SER A 121 -10.11 8.40 11.66
N GLU A 122 -10.16 8.13 12.96
CA GLU A 122 -10.89 8.89 13.97
C GLU A 122 -9.99 9.13 15.18
N THR A 123 -10.18 10.26 15.86
CA THR A 123 -9.45 10.56 17.11
C THR A 123 -10.42 10.55 18.27
N PHE A 124 -10.11 9.79 19.31
CA PHE A 124 -10.91 9.71 20.53
C PHE A 124 -10.08 10.13 21.74
N ASN A 125 -10.72 10.83 22.68
CA ASN A 125 -10.12 11.16 23.98
C ASN A 125 -10.57 10.12 25.01
N PHE A 126 -9.67 9.24 25.44
CA PHE A 126 -9.96 8.14 26.36
C PHE A 126 -9.85 8.51 27.84
#